data_AF-A0A0N5D509-F1
#
_entry.id   AF-A0A0N5D509-F1
#
_cell.length_a   1.000
_cell.length_b   1.000
_cell.length_c   1.000
_cell.angle_alpha   90.00
_cell.angle_beta   90.00
_cell.angle_gamma   90.00
#
_symmetry.space_group_name_H-M   'P 1'
#
loop_
_entity.id
_entity.type
_entity.pdbx_description
1 polymer ?
#
loop_
_entity_poly.entity_id
_entity_poly.type
_entity_poly.pdbx_seq_one_letter_code
_entity_poly.pdbx_strand_id
1 'polypeptide(L)'
;MGSPETRMKVQKRDIRFWTTGSFLTLTLLLSVLCASFSLLMINMQKPGCSRRPYNASQLGHEIFLDDGSREFRITVVTDLDKNSKHPTKNQWHSFMEYGTLTVNSDYTKASVQWDNAEKAKICRCIYKHFILSDFFKIYILCRNALIIKNTLIVQVSLHSTLATDGRSMELSDLVVFDGNLLSIDDRTGIIYQIKNKAAYPWVFISDGAGNATKGLKGEWMTVKNSYLCVGGLGKEWTDTKGVFLNENPMWVKFITSDGRIEHVRWVDEYKKLRAAVGIEWPGYMIHESVQWSSIYNKWFFLPRRVSKYSYNDVDDEKRGANYLLIASEDFSNINYRQIGRSTAARGFSAFQFIPGSKDRVIVALKSEEEAGIPVASYITVFNHETNHILLDEIALPGKFKYEGIAFV
;
A
#
# COMPACT_ATOMS: atom_id res chain seq x y z
N MET A 1 -101.45 -8.77 -22.28
CA MET A 1 -100.78 -9.47 -23.40
C MET A 1 -100.04 -8.43 -24.22
N GLY A 2 -98.75 -8.65 -24.48
CA GLY A 2 -97.92 -7.82 -25.36
C GLY A 2 -96.72 -7.16 -24.69
N SER A 3 -95.58 -7.86 -24.70
CA SER A 3 -94.25 -7.38 -24.32
C SER A 3 -93.74 -6.27 -25.25
N PRO A 4 -93.06 -5.22 -24.76
CA PRO A 4 -92.19 -4.40 -25.59
C PRO A 4 -90.71 -4.83 -25.43
N GLU A 5 -90.10 -5.16 -26.58
CA GLU A 5 -88.69 -5.49 -26.76
C GLU A 5 -87.74 -4.41 -26.20
N THR A 6 -86.82 -4.82 -25.32
CA THR A 6 -85.73 -3.96 -24.86
C THR A 6 -84.64 -3.91 -25.93
N ARG A 7 -84.65 -2.86 -26.76
CA ARG A 7 -83.58 -2.58 -27.74
C ARG A 7 -82.33 -2.08 -27.01
N MET A 8 -81.34 -2.96 -26.82
CA MET A 8 -80.03 -2.63 -26.25
C MET A 8 -79.29 -1.63 -27.16
N LYS A 9 -79.16 -0.37 -26.73
CA LYS A 9 -78.24 0.58 -27.37
C LYS A 9 -76.81 0.25 -26.92
N VAL A 10 -76.00 -0.23 -27.86
CA VAL A 10 -74.55 -0.36 -27.70
C VAL A 10 -73.97 1.03 -27.46
N GLN A 11 -73.46 1.26 -26.26
CA GLN A 11 -72.71 2.47 -25.91
C GLN A 11 -71.35 2.40 -26.64
N LYS A 12 -71.15 3.24 -27.65
CA LYS A 12 -69.81 3.42 -28.26
C LYS A 12 -68.87 3.90 -27.15
N ARG A 13 -67.84 3.11 -26.84
CA ARG A 13 -66.72 3.55 -25.99
C ARG A 13 -66.02 4.70 -26.72
N ASP A 14 -66.05 5.89 -26.13
CA ASP A 14 -65.24 7.02 -26.56
C ASP A 14 -63.75 6.65 -26.41
N ILE A 15 -63.13 6.27 -27.52
CA ILE A 15 -61.68 6.17 -27.62
C ILE A 15 -61.17 7.61 -27.65
N ARG A 16 -60.73 8.13 -26.50
CA ARG A 16 -60.03 9.42 -26.43
C ARG A 16 -58.72 9.31 -27.20
N PHE A 17 -58.73 9.77 -28.45
CA PHE A 17 -57.51 10.02 -29.20
C PHE A 17 -56.75 11.15 -28.52
N TRP A 18 -55.49 10.89 -28.20
CA TRP A 18 -54.58 11.89 -27.66
C TRP A 18 -54.43 13.00 -28.69
N THR A 19 -54.49 14.25 -28.26
CA THR A 19 -54.26 15.37 -29.18
C THR A 19 -52.84 15.30 -29.73
N THR A 20 -52.61 15.76 -30.95
CA THR A 20 -51.26 15.83 -31.56
C THR A 20 -50.27 16.59 -30.66
N GLY A 21 -50.74 17.63 -29.97
CA GLY A 21 -49.97 18.33 -28.93
C GLY A 21 -49.58 17.42 -27.76
N SER A 22 -50.51 16.61 -27.23
CA SER A 22 -50.22 15.65 -26.15
C SER A 22 -49.22 14.58 -26.58
N PHE A 23 -49.26 14.14 -27.84
CA PHE A 23 -48.31 13.16 -28.37
C PHE A 23 -46.91 13.78 -28.51
N LEU A 24 -46.80 15.01 -29.03
CA LEU A 24 -45.55 15.76 -29.14
C LEU A 24 -44.93 16.04 -27.76
N THR A 25 -45.73 16.38 -26.76
CA THR A 25 -45.21 16.57 -25.39
C THR A 25 -44.71 15.27 -24.79
N LEU A 26 -45.39 14.14 -25.04
CA LEU A 26 -44.98 12.85 -24.53
C LEU A 26 -43.68 12.36 -25.18
N THR A 27 -43.55 12.51 -26.50
CA THR A 27 -42.32 12.13 -27.22
C THR A 27 -41.13 12.98 -26.79
N LEU A 28 -41.34 14.29 -26.59
CA LEU A 28 -40.31 15.19 -26.08
C LEU A 28 -39.86 14.75 -24.68
N LEU A 29 -40.80 14.52 -23.75
CA LEU A 29 -40.48 14.07 -22.39
C LEU A 29 -39.75 12.73 -22.40
N LEU A 30 -40.19 11.76 -23.21
CA LEU A 30 -39.52 10.46 -23.33
C LEU A 30 -38.10 10.61 -23.86
N SER A 31 -37.89 11.48 -24.86
CA SER A 31 -36.57 11.73 -25.43
C SER A 31 -35.60 12.35 -24.41
N VAL A 32 -36.07 13.30 -23.59
CA VAL A 32 -35.28 13.91 -22.51
C VAL A 32 -34.96 12.88 -21.42
N LEU A 33 -35.92 12.03 -21.06
CA LEU A 33 -35.71 10.94 -20.09
C LEU A 33 -34.70 9.92 -20.60
N CYS A 34 -34.82 9.49 -21.85
CA CYS A 34 -33.86 8.59 -22.49
C CYS A 34 -32.48 9.22 -22.57
N ALA A 35 -32.36 10.48 -23.00
CA ALA A 35 -31.06 11.17 -23.07
C ALA A 35 -30.44 11.33 -21.68
N SER A 36 -31.23 11.68 -20.66
CA SER A 36 -30.77 11.82 -19.27
C SER A 36 -30.34 10.47 -18.70
N PHE A 37 -31.10 9.41 -18.97
CA PHE A 37 -30.76 8.05 -18.56
C PHE A 37 -29.50 7.55 -19.27
N SER A 38 -29.36 7.76 -20.59
CA SER A 38 -28.14 7.43 -21.32
C SER A 38 -26.93 8.20 -20.79
N LEU A 39 -27.06 9.49 -20.49
CA LEU A 39 -25.99 10.30 -19.88
C LEU A 39 -25.63 9.81 -18.47
N LEU A 40 -26.63 9.45 -17.67
CA LEU A 40 -26.43 8.84 -16.36
C LEU A 40 -25.70 7.50 -16.49
N MET A 41 -26.11 6.64 -17.42
CA MET A 41 -25.46 5.35 -17.67
C MET A 41 -24.01 5.51 -18.15
N ILE A 42 -23.75 6.47 -19.05
CA ILE A 42 -22.38 6.82 -19.48
C ILE A 42 -21.56 7.34 -18.29
N ASN A 43 -22.15 8.17 -17.43
CA ASN A 43 -21.48 8.66 -16.22
C ASN A 43 -21.27 7.57 -15.17
N MET A 44 -22.18 6.60 -15.03
CA MET A 44 -22.04 5.43 -14.15
C MET A 44 -21.02 4.42 -14.69
N GLN A 45 -20.78 4.40 -16.00
CA GLN A 45 -19.72 3.63 -16.64
C GLN A 45 -18.35 4.30 -16.56
N LYS A 46 -18.26 5.56 -16.11
CA LYS A 46 -16.95 6.18 -15.87
C LYS A 46 -16.21 5.41 -14.77
N PRO A 47 -14.91 5.14 -14.97
CA PRO A 47 -14.05 4.65 -13.90
C PRO A 47 -14.22 5.52 -12.65
N GLY A 48 -14.44 4.90 -11.48
CA GLY A 48 -14.60 5.61 -10.20
C GLY A 48 -16.03 5.68 -9.63
N CYS A 49 -17.09 5.30 -10.38
CA CYS A 49 -18.44 5.16 -9.81
C CYS A 49 -18.58 3.81 -9.08
N SER A 50 -17.91 3.66 -7.94
CA SER A 50 -18.01 2.45 -7.11
C SER A 50 -19.45 2.27 -6.60
N ARG A 51 -19.95 1.02 -6.57
CA ARG A 51 -21.30 0.68 -6.06
C ARG A 51 -21.49 1.08 -4.59
N ARG A 52 -20.38 1.24 -3.84
CA ARG A 52 -20.33 1.81 -2.50
C ARG A 52 -19.30 2.95 -2.45
N PRO A 53 -19.55 4.03 -1.71
CA PRO A 53 -18.56 5.08 -1.51
C PRO A 53 -17.22 4.51 -1.04
N TYR A 54 -16.11 5.08 -1.53
CA TYR A 54 -14.77 4.75 -1.07
C TYR A 54 -14.62 5.12 0.41
N ASN A 55 -14.12 4.18 1.22
CA ASN A 55 -13.83 4.43 2.62
C ASN A 55 -12.41 5.01 2.77
N ALA A 56 -12.31 6.33 2.90
CA ALA A 56 -11.03 7.02 3.07
C ALA A 56 -10.43 6.92 4.49
N SER A 57 -11.09 6.20 5.41
CA SER A 57 -10.61 6.05 6.79
C SER A 57 -9.24 5.38 6.82
N GLN A 58 -8.29 6.02 7.50
CA GLN A 58 -7.02 5.40 7.86
C GLN A 58 -7.23 4.44 9.04
N LEU A 59 -6.34 3.43 9.17
CA LEU A 59 -6.36 2.53 10.32
C LEU A 59 -5.62 3.13 11.51
N GLY A 60 -4.47 3.75 11.25
CA GLY A 60 -3.71 4.48 12.26
C GLY A 60 -4.34 5.81 12.62
N HIS A 61 -4.30 6.14 13.91
CA HIS A 61 -4.71 7.42 14.45
C HIS A 61 -3.56 8.04 15.25
N GLU A 62 -3.46 9.37 15.21
CA GLU A 62 -2.51 10.12 16.03
C GLU A 62 -3.02 10.24 17.46
N ILE A 63 -2.15 9.96 18.43
CA ILE A 63 -2.41 10.16 19.85
C ILE A 63 -1.60 11.38 20.29
N PHE A 64 -2.27 12.40 20.82
CA PHE A 64 -1.63 13.59 21.37
C PHE A 64 -1.21 13.34 22.81
N LEU A 65 0.04 13.61 23.12
CA LEU A 65 0.59 13.57 24.48
C LEU A 65 0.50 14.95 25.14
N ASP A 66 0.60 15.00 26.47
CA ASP A 66 0.49 16.22 27.27
C ASP A 66 1.59 17.26 26.95
N ASP A 67 2.75 16.80 26.46
CA ASP A 67 3.87 17.65 26.02
C ASP A 67 3.72 18.16 24.57
N GLY A 68 2.60 17.84 23.92
CA GLY A 68 2.31 18.16 22.53
C GLY A 68 2.95 17.23 21.50
N SER A 69 3.73 16.23 21.94
CA SER A 69 4.23 15.17 21.08
C SER A 69 3.08 14.31 20.54
N ARG A 70 3.34 13.58 19.46
CA ARG A 70 2.37 12.71 18.81
C ARG A 70 2.90 11.30 18.73
N GLU A 71 2.05 10.34 19.10
CA GLU A 71 2.32 8.92 18.95
C GLU A 71 1.47 8.33 17.84
N PHE A 72 2.11 7.44 17.08
CA PHE A 72 1.50 6.73 15.97
C PHE A 72 1.81 5.25 16.12
N ARG A 73 0.76 4.44 16.02
CA ARG A 73 0.92 3.01 15.91
C ARG A 73 1.32 2.65 14.48
N ILE A 74 2.40 1.89 14.34
CA ILE A 74 2.95 1.47 13.05
C ILE A 74 3.11 -0.04 12.97
N THR A 75 3.13 -0.55 11.75
CA THR A 75 3.50 -1.94 11.47
C THR A 75 4.39 -2.03 10.24
N VAL A 76 5.24 -3.04 10.22
CA VAL A 76 6.13 -3.37 9.11
C VAL A 76 5.96 -4.83 8.70
N VAL A 77 6.17 -5.15 7.42
CA VAL A 77 6.05 -6.51 6.87
C VAL A 77 7.37 -6.98 6.27
N THR A 78 7.68 -8.27 6.40
CA THR A 78 8.90 -8.84 5.84
C THR A 78 8.70 -9.42 4.44
N ASP A 79 9.69 -9.23 3.58
CA ASP A 79 10.02 -10.19 2.52
C ASP A 79 11.12 -11.13 3.04
N LEU A 80 10.85 -12.44 2.99
CA LEU A 80 11.77 -13.49 3.41
C LEU A 80 12.44 -14.19 2.22
N ASP A 81 12.19 -13.72 0.99
CA ASP A 81 12.58 -14.38 -0.25
C ASP A 81 12.19 -15.87 -0.23
N LYS A 82 13.12 -16.74 -0.62
CA LYS A 82 12.99 -18.19 -0.61
C LYS A 82 12.81 -18.78 0.80
N ASN A 83 13.16 -18.05 1.86
CA ASN A 83 13.00 -18.50 3.24
C ASN A 83 11.55 -18.39 3.74
N SER A 84 10.65 -17.77 2.96
CA SER A 84 9.21 -17.77 3.20
C SER A 84 8.61 -19.19 3.18
N LYS A 85 9.23 -20.14 2.45
CA LYS A 85 8.70 -21.51 2.29
C LYS A 85 8.86 -22.35 3.55
N HIS A 86 7.76 -22.96 4.01
CA HIS A 86 7.81 -23.95 5.08
C HIS A 86 8.62 -25.19 4.64
N PRO A 87 9.53 -25.74 5.47
CA PRO A 87 10.45 -26.81 5.05
C PRO A 87 9.78 -28.07 4.50
N THR A 88 8.62 -28.44 5.04
CA THR A 88 7.93 -29.71 4.73
C THR A 88 6.50 -29.57 4.23
N LYS A 89 5.95 -28.35 4.13
CA LYS A 89 4.55 -28.12 3.78
C LYS A 89 4.47 -27.16 2.60
N ASN A 90 3.45 -27.31 1.77
CA ASN A 90 3.11 -26.33 0.74
C ASN A 90 2.43 -25.11 1.38
N GLN A 91 3.21 -24.41 2.20
CA GLN A 91 2.81 -23.24 2.95
C GLN A 91 3.98 -22.27 2.95
N TRP A 92 3.67 -21.00 2.77
CA TRP A 92 4.62 -19.90 2.83
C TRP A 92 4.19 -18.94 3.93
N HIS A 93 5.14 -18.14 4.41
CA HIS A 93 4.89 -17.20 5.48
C HIS A 93 5.69 -15.92 5.34
N SER A 94 5.17 -14.88 5.96
CA SER A 94 5.81 -13.58 6.17
C SER A 94 5.53 -13.13 7.61
N PHE A 95 6.32 -12.20 8.11
CA PHE A 95 6.19 -11.66 9.44
C PHE A 95 5.73 -10.21 9.40
N MET A 96 4.84 -9.88 10.34
CA MET A 96 4.52 -8.51 10.68
C MET A 96 5.00 -8.19 12.08
N GLU A 97 5.61 -7.03 12.22
CA GLU A 97 5.98 -6.45 13.51
C GLU A 97 5.25 -5.12 13.72
N TYR A 98 5.01 -4.80 14.98
CA TYR A 98 4.31 -3.59 15.37
C TYR A 98 5.16 -2.77 16.32
N GLY A 99 5.00 -1.46 16.27
CA GLY A 99 5.68 -0.53 17.14
C GLY A 99 4.95 0.79 17.27
N THR A 100 5.51 1.68 18.08
CA THR A 100 5.04 3.04 18.27
C THR A 100 6.11 4.00 17.78
N LEU A 101 5.75 4.87 16.85
CA LEU A 101 6.54 6.01 16.40
C LEU A 101 6.08 7.25 17.18
N THR A 102 6.98 7.91 17.88
CA THR A 102 6.73 9.17 18.57
C THR A 102 7.45 10.30 17.83
N VAL A 103 6.75 11.38 17.54
CA VAL A 103 7.30 12.61 16.95
C VAL A 103 7.03 13.76 17.88
N ASN A 104 8.05 14.57 18.18
CA ASN A 104 7.86 15.70 19.09
C ASN A 104 7.05 16.83 18.44
N SER A 105 6.51 17.72 19.28
CA SER A 105 5.54 18.76 18.89
C SER A 105 6.01 19.70 17.76
N ASP A 106 7.32 19.95 17.66
CA ASP A 106 7.93 20.84 16.65
C ASP A 106 8.44 20.09 15.39
N TYR A 107 8.25 18.77 15.30
CA TYR A 107 8.76 17.94 14.21
C TYR A 107 10.28 18.03 13.99
N THR A 108 11.06 18.13 15.07
CA THR A 108 12.54 18.13 15.01
C THR A 108 13.19 16.82 15.46
N LYS A 109 12.46 15.97 16.18
CA LYS A 109 12.93 14.68 16.69
C LYS A 109 11.84 13.62 16.60
N ALA A 110 12.28 12.38 16.36
CA ALA A 110 11.42 11.22 16.39
C ALA A 110 12.11 10.04 17.10
N SER A 111 11.32 9.11 17.62
CA SER A 111 11.79 7.86 18.21
C SER A 111 10.84 6.73 17.89
N VAL A 112 11.35 5.51 17.77
CA VAL A 112 10.53 4.30 17.52
C VAL A 112 10.77 3.29 18.63
N GLN A 113 9.69 2.69 19.13
CA GLN A 113 9.72 1.59 20.06
C GLN A 113 8.92 0.40 19.51
N TRP A 114 9.59 -0.74 19.29
CA TRP A 114 8.95 -1.97 18.84
C TRP A 114 8.32 -2.77 19.99
N ASP A 115 7.29 -3.54 19.68
CA ASP A 115 6.58 -4.37 20.66
C ASP A 115 7.41 -5.57 21.13
N ASN A 116 7.74 -5.57 22.43
CA ASN A 116 8.34 -6.72 23.12
C ASN A 116 7.26 -7.47 23.93
N ALA A 117 7.33 -8.80 24.00
CA ALA A 117 6.35 -9.63 24.73
C ALA A 117 6.29 -9.36 26.25
N GLU A 118 7.27 -8.68 26.82
CA GLU A 118 7.25 -8.30 28.25
C GLU A 118 6.11 -7.30 28.56
N LYS A 119 5.87 -6.30 27.69
CA LYS A 119 4.76 -5.34 27.88
C LYS A 119 3.38 -6.00 27.75
N ALA A 120 3.25 -7.00 26.86
CA ALA A 120 1.99 -7.71 26.64
C ALA A 120 1.55 -8.58 27.84
N LYS A 121 2.49 -9.06 28.67
CA LYS A 121 2.17 -9.80 29.90
C LYS A 121 1.67 -8.88 31.02
N ILE A 122 2.23 -7.67 31.15
CA ILE A 122 1.88 -6.73 32.22
C ILE A 122 0.41 -6.29 32.10
N CYS A 123 -0.08 -5.98 30.88
CA CYS A 123 -1.50 -5.64 30.69
C CYS A 123 -2.48 -6.79 30.99
N ARG A 124 -2.09 -8.07 30.77
CA ARG A 124 -2.96 -9.22 31.07
C ARG A 124 -3.05 -9.53 32.56
N CYS A 125 -2.01 -9.27 33.34
CA CYS A 125 -2.06 -9.48 34.79
C CYS A 125 -2.93 -8.44 35.51
N ILE A 126 -3.02 -7.21 34.99
CA ILE A 126 -3.85 -6.16 35.60
C ILE A 126 -5.35 -6.44 35.37
N TYR A 127 -5.74 -7.08 34.28
CA TYR A 127 -7.15 -7.38 33.98
C TYR A 127 -7.70 -8.66 34.63
N LYS A 128 -6.84 -9.55 35.16
CA LYS A 128 -7.31 -10.83 35.74
C LYS A 128 -7.51 -10.80 37.27
N HIS A 129 -7.20 -9.69 37.93
CA HIS A 129 -7.34 -9.54 39.39
C HIS A 129 -8.13 -8.30 39.81
N PHE A 130 -9.26 -8.06 39.16
CA PHE A 130 -10.28 -7.16 39.69
C PHE A 130 -11.65 -7.83 39.75
N ILE A 131 -11.72 -9.00 40.40
CA ILE A 131 -12.92 -9.46 41.10
C ILE A 131 -12.46 -10.11 42.41
N LEU A 132 -13.05 -9.61 43.50
CA LEU A 132 -12.98 -10.02 44.91
C LEU A 132 -11.92 -9.36 45.80
N SER A 133 -12.47 -8.75 46.84
CA SER A 133 -11.90 -8.15 48.04
C SER A 133 -10.68 -8.87 48.58
N ASP A 134 -9.58 -8.15 48.76
CA ASP A 134 -9.05 -7.84 50.10
C ASP A 134 -7.76 -7.03 49.98
N PHE A 135 -7.78 -5.85 50.57
CA PHE A 135 -6.59 -5.07 50.91
C PHE A 135 -5.80 -5.87 51.95
N PHE A 136 -4.68 -6.48 51.55
CA PHE A 136 -3.48 -6.87 52.33
C PHE A 136 -2.92 -8.20 51.82
N LYS A 137 -1.94 -8.13 50.91
CA LYS A 137 -0.80 -9.07 50.68
C LYS A 137 -0.30 -8.96 49.24
N ILE A 138 0.34 -7.84 48.90
CA ILE A 138 1.23 -7.76 47.74
C ILE A 138 2.57 -7.19 48.22
N TYR A 139 3.19 -7.92 49.14
CA TYR A 139 4.60 -7.82 49.47
C TYR A 139 4.99 -9.24 49.86
N ILE A 140 6.11 -9.74 49.33
CA ILE A 140 6.61 -11.11 49.48
C ILE A 140 6.05 -12.08 48.43
N LEU A 141 6.64 -12.03 47.22
CA LEU A 141 7.02 -13.19 46.40
C LEU A 141 7.79 -12.68 45.16
N CYS A 142 8.90 -11.98 45.42
CA CYS A 142 9.88 -11.62 44.39
C CYS A 142 11.29 -11.77 44.97
N ARG A 143 11.65 -13.00 45.36
CA ARG A 143 13.04 -13.41 45.49
C ARG A 143 13.13 -14.83 44.95
N ASN A 144 13.96 -15.00 43.91
CA ASN A 144 14.29 -16.26 43.22
C ASN A 144 13.40 -16.67 42.03
N ALA A 145 13.13 -15.74 41.11
CA ALA A 145 12.86 -16.11 39.72
C ALA A 145 14.14 -15.89 38.90
N LEU A 146 14.76 -16.98 38.46
CA LEU A 146 15.82 -16.97 37.45
C LEU A 146 15.21 -16.40 36.16
N ILE A 147 15.52 -15.14 35.82
CA ILE A 147 15.06 -14.50 34.59
C ILE A 147 15.87 -15.08 33.43
N ILE A 148 15.33 -16.11 32.78
CA ILE A 148 15.77 -16.51 31.44
C ILE A 148 15.33 -15.38 30.50
N LYS A 149 16.28 -14.54 30.08
CA LYS A 149 16.09 -13.47 29.10
C LYS A 149 15.85 -14.06 27.71
N ASN A 150 14.63 -14.52 27.45
CA ASN A 150 14.16 -14.73 26.08
C ASN A 150 13.11 -13.67 25.78
N THR A 151 13.57 -12.57 25.18
CA THR A 151 12.74 -11.52 24.59
C THR A 151 11.94 -12.15 23.45
N LEU A 152 10.71 -12.61 23.72
CA LEU A 152 9.77 -12.96 22.66
C LEU A 152 9.33 -11.64 22.01
N ILE A 153 9.63 -11.43 20.73
CA ILE A 153 9.06 -10.33 19.95
C ILE A 153 7.59 -10.69 19.69
N VAL A 154 6.67 -9.72 19.75
CA VAL A 154 5.24 -9.95 19.40
C VAL A 154 5.12 -9.93 17.87
N GLN A 155 5.77 -10.89 17.23
CA GLN A 155 5.81 -11.08 15.80
C GLN A 155 4.55 -11.84 15.35
N VAL A 156 3.84 -11.32 14.35
CA VAL A 156 2.67 -11.96 13.77
C VAL A 156 3.09 -12.69 12.50
N SER A 157 2.83 -13.99 12.42
CA SER A 157 3.10 -14.78 11.22
C SER A 157 1.87 -14.83 10.32
N LEU A 158 2.01 -14.32 9.11
CA LEU A 158 1.02 -14.44 8.04
C LEU A 158 1.33 -15.69 7.21
N HIS A 159 0.31 -16.40 6.73
CA HIS A 159 0.50 -17.63 5.97
C HIS A 159 -0.37 -17.68 4.72
N SER A 160 0.15 -18.32 3.67
CA SER A 160 -0.64 -18.72 2.50
C SER A 160 -0.21 -20.09 1.97
N THR A 161 -1.11 -20.77 1.27
CA THR A 161 -0.83 -22.00 0.51
C THR A 161 -0.87 -21.77 -1.00
N LEU A 162 -1.18 -20.54 -1.45
CA LEU A 162 -1.13 -20.14 -2.85
C LEU A 162 0.32 -19.79 -3.18
N ALA A 163 0.84 -20.28 -4.30
CA ALA A 163 2.21 -20.02 -4.72
C ALA A 163 2.36 -20.10 -6.24
N THR A 164 3.40 -19.44 -6.76
CA THR A 164 3.84 -19.54 -8.16
C THR A 164 5.30 -19.97 -8.16
N ASP A 165 5.63 -21.02 -8.92
CA ASP A 165 6.96 -21.63 -8.98
C ASP A 165 7.55 -21.96 -7.60
N GLY A 166 6.68 -22.36 -6.66
CA GLY A 166 7.07 -22.71 -5.30
C GLY A 166 7.52 -21.53 -4.42
N ARG A 167 7.16 -20.30 -4.79
CA ARG A 167 7.40 -19.06 -4.01
C ARG A 167 6.09 -18.30 -3.75
N SER A 168 6.00 -17.64 -2.59
CA SER A 168 4.84 -16.89 -2.11
C SER A 168 5.15 -16.19 -0.80
N MET A 169 4.28 -15.27 -0.37
CA MET A 169 4.43 -14.49 0.86
C MET A 169 5.73 -13.69 0.91
N GLU A 170 6.22 -13.26 -0.25
CA GLU A 170 7.33 -12.32 -0.39
C GLU A 170 6.68 -10.94 -0.50
N LEU A 171 6.32 -10.40 0.67
CA LEU A 171 5.45 -9.25 0.81
C LEU A 171 6.23 -7.94 0.70
N SER A 172 6.00 -7.19 -0.37
CA SER A 172 6.89 -6.10 -0.80
C SER A 172 6.36 -4.67 -0.61
N ASP A 173 5.18 -4.49 0.00
CA ASP A 173 4.76 -3.18 0.55
C ASP A 173 3.56 -3.34 1.51
N LEU A 174 3.21 -2.26 2.23
CA LEU A 174 1.97 -2.11 3.01
C LEU A 174 1.27 -0.80 2.69
N VAL A 175 -0.05 -0.87 2.51
CA VAL A 175 -0.89 0.32 2.29
C VAL A 175 -2.26 0.16 2.94
N VAL A 176 -2.82 1.26 3.44
CA VAL A 176 -4.22 1.32 3.85
C VAL A 176 -5.07 1.80 2.66
N PHE A 177 -6.00 0.96 2.21
CA PHE A 177 -6.90 1.27 1.10
C PHE A 177 -8.32 0.80 1.39
N ASP A 178 -9.29 1.69 1.22
CA ASP A 178 -10.72 1.40 1.44
C ASP A 178 -11.03 0.82 2.83
N GLY A 179 -10.32 1.30 3.86
CA GLY A 179 -10.44 0.83 5.25
C GLY A 179 -9.81 -0.54 5.52
N ASN A 180 -8.95 -1.06 4.62
CA ASN A 180 -8.26 -2.34 4.80
C ASN A 180 -6.75 -2.13 4.75
N LEU A 181 -6.01 -2.90 5.54
CA LEU A 181 -4.56 -3.04 5.40
C LEU A 181 -4.27 -4.05 4.31
N LEU A 182 -3.50 -3.66 3.30
CA LEU A 182 -3.15 -4.48 2.15
C LEU A 182 -1.66 -4.71 2.07
N SER A 183 -1.27 -5.86 1.52
CA SER A 183 0.09 -6.18 1.09
C SER A 183 0.05 -6.94 -0.23
N ILE A 184 1.09 -6.83 -1.04
CA ILE A 184 1.23 -7.57 -2.30
C ILE A 184 2.37 -8.59 -2.18
N ASP A 185 2.14 -9.80 -2.68
CA ASP A 185 3.18 -10.81 -2.89
C ASP A 185 3.79 -10.65 -4.29
N ASP A 186 5.08 -10.33 -4.36
CA ASP A 186 5.80 -10.04 -5.61
C ASP A 186 5.99 -11.28 -6.51
N ARG A 187 5.70 -12.48 -5.98
CA ARG A 187 5.81 -13.74 -6.72
C ARG A 187 4.52 -14.11 -7.41
N THR A 188 3.43 -14.13 -6.65
CA THR A 188 2.12 -14.51 -7.18
C THR A 188 1.40 -13.33 -7.83
N GLY A 189 1.75 -12.09 -7.50
CA GLY A 189 0.98 -10.90 -7.91
C GLY A 189 -0.37 -10.79 -7.21
N ILE A 190 -0.57 -11.51 -6.10
CA ILE A 190 -1.80 -11.45 -5.30
C ILE A 190 -1.66 -10.33 -4.26
N ILE A 191 -2.66 -9.43 -4.23
CA ILE A 191 -2.88 -8.54 -3.10
C ILE A 191 -3.67 -9.28 -2.03
N TYR A 192 -3.15 -9.26 -0.81
CA TYR A 192 -3.78 -9.78 0.38
C TYR A 192 -4.35 -8.66 1.25
N GLN A 193 -5.59 -8.83 1.70
CA GLN A 193 -6.15 -8.10 2.83
C GLN A 193 -5.65 -8.72 4.12
N ILE A 194 -5.03 -7.92 4.99
CA ILE A 194 -4.55 -8.37 6.29
C ILE A 194 -5.60 -7.99 7.34
N LYS A 195 -6.22 -9.00 7.95
CA LYS A 195 -7.23 -8.82 8.99
C LYS A 195 -7.07 -9.90 10.05
N ASN A 196 -7.24 -9.54 11.33
CA ASN A 196 -7.16 -10.49 12.44
C ASN A 196 -5.92 -11.39 12.39
N LYS A 197 -4.76 -10.81 12.00
CA LYS A 197 -3.48 -11.53 11.88
C LYS A 197 -3.45 -12.63 10.80
N ALA A 198 -4.33 -12.55 9.81
CA ALA A 198 -4.38 -13.46 8.67
C ALA A 198 -4.37 -12.69 7.35
N ALA A 199 -3.82 -13.31 6.31
CA ALA A 199 -3.74 -12.78 4.95
C ALA A 199 -4.83 -13.42 4.08
N TYR A 200 -5.80 -12.62 3.63
CA TYR A 200 -6.91 -13.05 2.79
C TYR A 200 -6.66 -12.58 1.35
N PRO A 201 -6.55 -13.49 0.36
CA PRO A 201 -6.41 -13.11 -1.04
C PRO A 201 -7.57 -12.21 -1.48
N TRP A 202 -7.27 -11.12 -2.19
CA TRP A 202 -8.28 -10.19 -2.70
C TRP A 202 -8.25 -10.08 -4.23
N VAL A 203 -7.15 -9.60 -4.80
CA VAL A 203 -7.02 -9.35 -6.24
C VAL A 203 -5.73 -10.00 -6.76
N PHE A 204 -5.82 -10.73 -7.87
CA PHE A 204 -4.66 -11.24 -8.60
C PHE A 204 -4.32 -10.29 -9.75
N ILE A 205 -3.04 -10.03 -9.96
CA ILE A 205 -2.53 -9.08 -10.95
C ILE A 205 -1.54 -9.79 -11.89
N SER A 206 -1.88 -9.86 -13.17
CA SER A 206 -0.94 -10.27 -14.22
C SER A 206 0.13 -9.21 -14.50
N ASP A 207 1.32 -9.66 -14.84
CA ASP A 207 2.46 -8.79 -15.19
C ASP A 207 2.22 -7.95 -16.47
N GLY A 208 3.00 -6.87 -16.61
CA GLY A 208 3.00 -6.00 -17.79
C GLY A 208 1.63 -5.39 -18.10
N ALA A 209 1.21 -5.50 -19.36
CA ALA A 209 -0.07 -4.99 -19.87
C ALA A 209 -1.30 -5.81 -19.40
N GLY A 210 -1.12 -6.78 -18.51
CA GLY A 210 -2.19 -7.66 -18.03
C GLY A 210 -2.41 -8.91 -18.88
N ASN A 211 -1.57 -9.14 -19.89
CA ASN A 211 -1.63 -10.30 -20.80
C ASN A 211 -0.48 -11.29 -20.57
N ALA A 212 0.26 -11.16 -19.47
CA ALA A 212 1.30 -12.11 -19.10
C ALA A 212 0.73 -13.32 -18.35
N THR A 213 1.41 -14.46 -18.47
CA THR A 213 1.06 -15.71 -17.80
C THR A 213 1.56 -15.80 -16.36
N LYS A 214 2.39 -14.84 -15.92
CA LYS A 214 2.93 -14.74 -14.56
C LYS A 214 2.32 -13.56 -13.80
N GLY A 215 2.37 -13.63 -12.48
CA GLY A 215 2.01 -12.53 -11.59
C GLY A 215 2.92 -11.32 -11.74
N LEU A 216 2.39 -10.14 -11.45
CA LEU A 216 3.18 -8.91 -11.34
C LEU A 216 4.20 -9.04 -10.20
N LYS A 217 5.45 -8.68 -10.49
CA LYS A 217 6.44 -8.39 -9.46
C LYS A 217 6.14 -7.00 -8.88
N GLY A 218 5.23 -6.95 -7.91
CA GLY A 218 4.78 -5.71 -7.29
C GLY A 218 5.70 -5.31 -6.16
N GLU A 219 6.25 -4.11 -6.25
CA GLU A 219 7.35 -3.63 -5.39
C GLU A 219 6.96 -2.40 -4.57
N TRP A 220 5.85 -1.74 -4.91
CA TRP A 220 5.36 -0.57 -4.17
C TRP A 220 3.86 -0.41 -4.34
N MET A 221 3.22 0.21 -3.35
CA MET A 221 1.80 0.53 -3.34
C MET A 221 1.52 1.93 -2.78
N THR A 222 0.57 2.63 -3.38
CA THR A 222 0.07 3.91 -2.86
C THR A 222 -1.38 4.15 -3.26
N VAL A 223 -2.00 5.21 -2.73
CA VAL A 223 -3.39 5.56 -3.01
C VAL A 223 -3.46 6.92 -3.69
N LYS A 224 -4.08 6.97 -4.87
CA LYS A 224 -4.35 8.21 -5.61
C LYS A 224 -5.79 8.25 -6.08
N ASN A 225 -6.51 9.31 -5.71
CA ASN A 225 -7.88 9.56 -6.18
C ASN A 225 -8.82 8.34 -6.02
N SER A 226 -8.75 7.66 -4.87
CA SER A 226 -9.50 6.42 -4.56
C SER A 226 -9.14 5.19 -5.41
N TYR A 227 -8.03 5.22 -6.12
CA TYR A 227 -7.38 4.05 -6.70
C TYR A 227 -6.22 3.58 -5.84
N LEU A 228 -6.13 2.27 -5.65
CA LEU A 228 -4.89 1.63 -5.25
C LEU A 228 -3.98 1.55 -6.47
N CYS A 229 -2.81 2.17 -6.38
CA CYS A 229 -1.78 2.14 -7.41
C CYS A 229 -0.71 1.13 -6.99
N VAL A 230 -0.38 0.20 -7.88
CA VAL A 230 0.65 -0.83 -7.65
C VAL A 230 1.62 -0.84 -8.82
N GLY A 231 2.92 -0.71 -8.55
CA GLY A 231 3.94 -0.84 -9.59
C GLY A 231 5.04 -1.81 -9.22
N GLY A 232 5.90 -2.08 -10.20
CA GLY A 232 7.09 -2.91 -10.02
C GLY A 232 8.35 -2.06 -9.97
N LEU A 233 9.48 -2.70 -10.34
CA LEU A 233 10.82 -2.14 -10.28
C LEU A 233 11.01 -0.80 -11.02
N GLY A 234 10.17 -0.47 -12.00
CA GLY A 234 10.25 0.80 -12.73
C GLY A 234 11.46 0.95 -13.64
N LYS A 235 12.06 -0.17 -14.06
CA LYS A 235 13.08 -0.22 -15.12
C LYS A 235 12.79 -1.35 -16.09
N GLU A 236 13.54 -1.37 -17.19
CA GLU A 236 13.54 -2.49 -18.11
C GLU A 236 13.90 -3.80 -17.36
N TRP A 237 13.18 -4.88 -17.67
CA TRP A 237 13.56 -6.22 -17.25
C TRP A 237 14.76 -6.66 -18.08
N THR A 238 15.78 -7.15 -17.40
CA THR A 238 17.03 -7.59 -18.00
C THR A 238 17.37 -8.99 -17.51
N ASP A 239 18.29 -9.68 -18.20
CA ASP A 239 18.99 -10.81 -17.58
C ASP A 239 19.95 -10.32 -16.47
N THR A 240 20.67 -11.26 -15.83
CA THR A 240 21.61 -10.95 -14.74
C THR A 240 22.85 -10.13 -15.18
N LYS A 241 23.05 -9.97 -16.50
CA LYS A 241 24.15 -9.20 -17.10
C LYS A 241 23.69 -7.86 -17.69
N GLY A 242 22.41 -7.52 -17.53
CA GLY A 242 21.85 -6.26 -18.01
C GLY A 242 21.38 -6.28 -19.47
N VAL A 243 21.29 -7.45 -20.10
CA VAL A 243 20.73 -7.56 -21.45
C VAL A 243 19.22 -7.38 -21.38
N PHE A 244 18.70 -6.41 -22.15
CA PHE A 244 17.27 -6.10 -22.24
C PHE A 244 16.42 -7.31 -22.65
N LEU A 245 15.27 -7.48 -21.98
CA LEU A 245 14.29 -8.51 -22.30
C LEU A 245 12.89 -7.94 -22.56
N ASN A 246 12.37 -7.07 -21.68
CA ASN A 246 11.05 -6.44 -21.84
C ASN A 246 10.88 -5.20 -20.92
N GLU A 247 9.77 -4.49 -21.04
CA GLU A 247 9.42 -3.31 -20.21
C GLU A 247 8.31 -3.62 -19.18
N ASN A 248 8.02 -4.89 -18.87
CA ASN A 248 6.88 -5.23 -18.00
C ASN A 248 6.92 -4.58 -16.60
N PRO A 249 8.07 -4.48 -15.90
CA PRO A 249 8.14 -3.84 -14.58
C PRO A 249 7.84 -2.33 -14.60
N MET A 250 7.70 -1.74 -15.79
CA MET A 250 7.36 -0.34 -16.03
C MET A 250 5.86 -0.13 -16.27
N TRP A 251 5.02 -1.12 -15.97
CA TRP A 251 3.55 -1.00 -16.01
C TRP A 251 2.96 -0.89 -14.61
N VAL A 252 2.18 0.16 -14.38
CA VAL A 252 1.48 0.41 -13.12
C VAL A 252 0.02 -0.04 -13.22
N LYS A 253 -0.53 -0.51 -12.11
CA LYS A 253 -1.88 -1.05 -12.00
C LYS A 253 -2.71 -0.10 -11.15
N PHE A 254 -3.81 0.39 -11.70
CA PHE A 254 -4.77 1.22 -10.99
C PHE A 254 -5.99 0.37 -10.65
N ILE A 255 -6.26 0.21 -9.36
CA ILE A 255 -7.22 -0.76 -8.86
C ILE A 255 -8.31 -0.03 -8.08
N THR A 256 -9.57 -0.25 -8.46
CA THR A 256 -10.72 0.31 -7.76
C THR A 256 -11.04 -0.48 -6.48
N SER A 257 -11.82 0.08 -5.56
CA SER A 257 -12.23 -0.59 -4.31
C SER A 257 -13.08 -1.86 -4.52
N ASP A 258 -13.68 -2.03 -5.70
CA ASP A 258 -14.36 -3.27 -6.12
C ASP A 258 -13.45 -4.23 -6.91
N GLY A 259 -12.16 -3.94 -7.03
CA GLY A 259 -11.13 -4.85 -7.56
C GLY A 259 -10.96 -4.82 -9.08
N ARG A 260 -11.49 -3.82 -9.80
CA ARG A 260 -11.23 -3.68 -11.24
C ARG A 260 -9.84 -3.11 -11.45
N ILE A 261 -9.12 -3.65 -12.43
CA ILE A 261 -7.74 -3.30 -12.71
C ILE A 261 -7.65 -2.57 -14.05
N GLU A 262 -7.00 -1.42 -14.06
CA GLU A 262 -6.51 -0.74 -15.25
C GLU A 262 -4.98 -0.87 -15.32
N HIS A 263 -4.47 -1.26 -16.48
CA HIS A 263 -3.04 -1.46 -16.72
C HIS A 263 -2.50 -0.24 -17.48
N VAL A 264 -1.65 0.56 -16.83
CA VAL A 264 -1.14 1.82 -17.38
C VAL A 264 0.36 1.68 -17.64
N ARG A 265 0.78 1.98 -18.87
CA ARG A 265 2.20 1.93 -19.26
C ARG A 265 2.90 3.19 -18.74
N TRP A 266 3.90 3.02 -17.88
CA TRP A 266 4.69 4.11 -17.26
C TRP A 266 6.13 4.19 -17.80
N VAL A 267 6.36 3.66 -19.00
CA VAL A 267 7.71 3.55 -19.57
C VAL A 267 8.40 4.91 -19.69
N ASP A 268 7.67 5.92 -20.18
CA ASP A 268 8.24 7.23 -20.42
C ASP A 268 8.38 8.03 -19.10
N GLU A 269 7.48 7.79 -18.15
CA GLU A 269 7.48 8.36 -16.80
C GLU A 269 8.71 7.92 -16.01
N TYR A 270 9.02 6.63 -15.98
CA TYR A 270 10.25 6.13 -15.35
C TYR A 270 11.52 6.59 -16.06
N LYS A 271 11.50 6.68 -17.39
CA LYS A 271 12.62 7.25 -18.17
C LYS A 271 12.86 8.72 -17.81
N LYS A 272 11.81 9.53 -17.67
CA LYS A 272 11.90 10.92 -17.20
C LYS A 272 12.47 11.00 -15.77
N LEU A 273 12.08 10.11 -14.86
CA LEU A 273 12.63 10.07 -13.49
C LEU A 273 14.14 9.85 -13.48
N ARG A 274 14.66 8.85 -14.22
CA ARG A 274 16.12 8.63 -14.29
C ARG A 274 16.85 9.75 -15.03
N ALA A 275 16.26 10.29 -16.09
CA ALA A 275 16.83 11.41 -16.84
C ALA A 275 16.96 12.68 -15.97
N ALA A 276 16.01 12.92 -15.07
CA ALA A 276 16.03 14.07 -14.15
C ALA A 276 17.24 14.07 -13.19
N VAL A 277 17.89 12.92 -12.97
CA VAL A 277 19.14 12.80 -12.21
C VAL A 277 20.38 12.58 -13.10
N GLY A 278 20.25 12.80 -14.40
CA GLY A 278 21.34 12.64 -15.37
C GLY A 278 21.74 11.19 -15.61
N ILE A 279 20.77 10.27 -15.57
CA ILE A 279 20.98 8.85 -15.86
C ILE A 279 20.23 8.47 -17.13
N GLU A 280 20.98 7.95 -18.09
CA GLU A 280 20.47 7.40 -19.35
C GLU A 280 20.79 5.91 -19.44
N TRP A 281 20.09 5.20 -20.31
CA TRP A 281 20.39 3.81 -20.62
C TRP A 281 21.86 3.66 -21.09
N PRO A 282 22.65 2.67 -20.61
CA PRO A 282 22.23 1.49 -19.83
C PRO A 282 22.18 1.68 -18.30
N GLY A 283 22.39 2.90 -17.80
CA GLY A 283 22.11 3.23 -16.40
C GLY A 283 20.63 3.05 -16.06
N TYR A 284 20.35 2.85 -14.77
CA TYR A 284 19.02 2.47 -14.30
C TYR A 284 18.71 3.01 -12.91
N MET A 285 17.42 2.94 -12.56
CA MET A 285 16.86 3.28 -11.26
C MET A 285 15.86 2.19 -10.88
N ILE A 286 15.92 1.67 -9.65
CA ILE A 286 14.96 0.69 -9.13
C ILE A 286 14.07 1.37 -8.09
N HIS A 287 12.77 1.19 -8.24
CA HIS A 287 11.75 1.77 -7.37
C HIS A 287 11.04 0.68 -6.57
N GLU A 288 11.16 0.75 -5.24
CA GLU A 288 10.41 -0.09 -4.29
C GLU A 288 9.63 0.79 -3.30
N SER A 289 9.67 2.11 -3.46
CA SER A 289 8.90 2.97 -2.57
C SER A 289 8.47 4.25 -3.28
N VAL A 290 7.15 4.40 -3.36
CA VAL A 290 6.47 5.47 -4.09
C VAL A 290 5.24 5.88 -3.32
N GLN A 291 5.02 7.18 -3.12
CA GLN A 291 3.79 7.70 -2.55
C GLN A 291 3.22 8.85 -3.37
N TRP A 292 1.90 8.91 -3.45
CA TRP A 292 1.16 10.06 -3.95
C TRP A 292 0.77 10.98 -2.79
N SER A 293 1.09 12.27 -2.90
CA SER A 293 0.57 13.29 -1.98
C SER A 293 -0.58 14.07 -2.62
N SER A 294 -1.77 13.96 -2.04
CA SER A 294 -2.91 14.80 -2.40
C SER A 294 -2.75 16.26 -1.94
N ILE A 295 -1.88 16.50 -0.96
CA ILE A 295 -1.56 17.85 -0.46
C ILE A 295 -0.71 18.62 -1.48
N TYR A 296 0.31 17.97 -2.04
CA TYR A 296 1.18 18.57 -3.04
C TYR A 296 0.70 18.39 -4.48
N ASN A 297 -0.25 17.46 -4.73
CA ASN A 297 -0.61 16.95 -6.05
C ASN A 297 0.62 16.43 -6.83
N LYS A 298 1.45 15.66 -6.14
CA LYS A 298 2.75 15.19 -6.64
C LYS A 298 3.06 13.75 -6.23
N TRP A 299 3.85 13.10 -7.06
CA TRP A 299 4.46 11.81 -6.78
C TRP A 299 5.81 11.99 -6.08
N PHE A 300 6.08 11.12 -5.10
CA PHE A 300 7.32 11.08 -4.34
C PHE A 300 7.94 9.70 -4.51
N PHE A 301 9.24 9.65 -4.82
CA PHE A 301 9.98 8.41 -5.03
C PHE A 301 11.25 8.42 -4.19
N LEU A 302 11.47 7.35 -3.43
CA LEU A 302 12.74 7.04 -2.80
C LEU A 302 13.28 5.76 -3.46
N PRO A 303 14.05 5.86 -4.56
CA PRO A 303 14.52 4.68 -5.27
C PRO A 303 15.44 3.84 -4.38
N ARG A 304 15.29 2.52 -4.46
CA ARG A 304 16.18 1.55 -3.79
C ARG A 304 17.58 1.68 -4.35
N ARG A 305 17.69 1.62 -5.68
CA ARG A 305 18.96 1.56 -6.41
C ARG A 305 19.05 2.62 -7.48
N VAL A 306 20.24 3.18 -7.66
CA VAL A 306 20.55 4.17 -8.70
C VAL A 306 21.95 3.89 -9.26
N SER A 307 22.06 3.71 -10.57
CA SER A 307 23.33 3.43 -11.23
C SER A 307 23.46 4.13 -12.58
N LYS A 308 24.65 4.66 -12.87
CA LYS A 308 25.04 5.16 -14.20
C LYS A 308 25.52 4.05 -15.14
N TYR A 309 25.75 2.85 -14.60
CA TYR A 309 26.28 1.71 -15.33
C TYR A 309 25.17 0.68 -15.58
N SER A 310 25.41 -0.20 -16.54
CA SER A 310 24.52 -1.33 -16.85
C SER A 310 24.22 -2.17 -15.61
N TYR A 311 23.01 -2.71 -15.56
CA TYR A 311 22.58 -3.63 -14.51
C TYR A 311 23.47 -4.87 -14.47
N ASN A 312 23.86 -5.25 -13.25
CA ASN A 312 24.42 -6.54 -12.92
C ASN A 312 23.98 -6.87 -11.48
N ASP A 313 23.54 -8.10 -11.25
CA ASP A 313 23.00 -8.57 -9.97
C ASP A 313 23.96 -8.38 -8.79
N VAL A 314 25.24 -8.71 -8.97
CA VAL A 314 26.28 -8.57 -7.92
C VAL A 314 26.57 -7.11 -7.62
N ASP A 315 26.71 -6.28 -8.65
CA ASP A 315 26.98 -4.85 -8.48
C ASP A 315 25.79 -4.09 -7.90
N ASP A 316 24.56 -4.52 -8.21
CA ASP A 316 23.32 -3.85 -7.80
C ASP A 316 23.16 -3.76 -6.28
N GLU A 317 23.62 -4.78 -5.54
CA GLU A 317 23.63 -4.78 -4.08
C GLU A 317 24.35 -3.56 -3.48
N LYS A 318 25.30 -2.98 -4.23
CA LYS A 318 26.09 -1.80 -3.85
C LYS A 318 25.64 -0.50 -4.53
N ARG A 319 24.43 -0.48 -5.13
CA ARG A 319 23.85 0.70 -5.79
C ARG A 319 22.77 1.41 -4.96
N GLY A 320 22.77 1.20 -3.64
CA GLY A 320 21.88 1.87 -2.69
C GLY A 320 21.93 3.39 -2.84
N ALA A 321 20.75 4.02 -2.83
CA ALA A 321 20.59 5.44 -3.06
C ALA A 321 20.01 6.19 -1.86
N ASN A 322 20.25 7.50 -1.82
CA ASN A 322 19.67 8.42 -0.84
C ASN A 322 18.87 9.53 -1.52
N TYR A 323 18.35 9.28 -2.72
CA TYR A 323 17.64 10.28 -3.51
C TYR A 323 16.18 10.33 -3.08
N LEU A 324 15.61 11.54 -3.12
CA LEU A 324 14.18 11.79 -3.14
C LEU A 324 13.86 12.52 -4.43
N LEU A 325 13.05 11.91 -5.28
CA LEU A 325 12.48 12.55 -6.47
C LEU A 325 11.04 12.96 -6.20
N ILE A 326 10.68 14.16 -6.64
CA ILE A 326 9.33 14.73 -6.52
C ILE A 326 8.89 15.14 -7.91
N ALA A 327 7.86 14.49 -8.43
CA ALA A 327 7.33 14.71 -9.78
C ALA A 327 5.91 15.30 -9.74
N SER A 328 5.60 16.19 -10.69
CA SER A 328 4.21 16.56 -10.99
C SER A 328 3.40 15.35 -11.42
N GLU A 329 2.07 15.46 -11.33
CA GLU A 329 1.14 14.38 -11.69
C GLU A 329 1.38 13.79 -13.09
N ASP A 330 1.77 14.62 -14.05
CA ASP A 330 2.06 14.31 -15.45
C ASP A 330 3.56 14.09 -15.75
N PHE A 331 4.41 14.10 -14.72
CA PHE A 331 5.86 13.98 -14.81
C PHE A 331 6.54 15.04 -15.70
N SER A 332 5.87 16.17 -15.98
CA SER A 332 6.46 17.28 -16.75
C SER A 332 7.49 18.08 -15.94
N ASN A 333 7.39 18.07 -14.61
CA ASN A 333 8.34 18.70 -13.71
C ASN A 333 8.80 17.71 -12.65
N ILE A 334 10.10 17.40 -12.64
CA ILE A 334 10.73 16.47 -11.72
C ILE A 334 11.90 17.19 -11.05
N ASN A 335 11.88 17.25 -9.73
CA ASN A 335 13.00 17.73 -8.93
C ASN A 335 13.52 16.60 -8.08
N TYR A 336 14.80 16.61 -7.74
CA TYR A 336 15.36 15.64 -6.81
C TYR A 336 16.27 16.31 -5.79
N ARG A 337 16.48 15.62 -4.66
CA ARG A 337 17.44 16.00 -3.62
C ARG A 337 18.00 14.76 -2.95
N GLN A 338 19.12 14.91 -2.25
CA GLN A 338 19.69 13.86 -1.41
C GLN A 338 19.20 14.03 0.03
N ILE A 339 18.76 12.93 0.64
CA ILE A 339 18.27 12.86 2.02
C ILE A 339 19.25 12.06 2.86
N GLY A 340 19.75 12.67 3.94
CA GLY A 340 20.65 11.99 4.89
C GLY A 340 21.94 11.46 4.25
N ARG A 341 22.59 10.51 4.94
CA ARG A 341 23.86 9.93 4.50
C ARG A 341 23.65 8.85 3.44
N SER A 342 24.53 8.82 2.45
CA SER A 342 24.53 7.79 1.41
C SER A 342 25.32 6.56 1.87
N THR A 343 24.71 5.38 1.74
CA THR A 343 25.33 4.09 2.04
C THR A 343 25.11 3.16 0.86
N ALA A 344 26.18 2.69 0.23
CA ALA A 344 26.10 1.90 -1.00
C ALA A 344 25.27 0.62 -0.86
N ALA A 345 25.29 -0.02 0.31
CA ALA A 345 24.57 -1.28 0.54
C ALA A 345 23.07 -1.09 0.85
N ARG A 346 22.65 0.10 1.30
CA ARG A 346 21.30 0.35 1.83
C ARG A 346 20.45 1.08 0.80
N GLY A 347 19.35 0.46 0.38
CA GLY A 347 18.36 1.06 -0.51
C GLY A 347 17.02 1.24 0.20
N PHE A 348 16.30 2.31 -0.13
CA PHE A 348 14.93 2.51 0.36
C PHE A 348 14.01 1.39 -0.12
N SER A 349 13.21 0.83 0.78
CA SER A 349 12.29 -0.28 0.53
C SER A 349 10.82 0.06 0.77
N ALA A 350 10.52 1.08 1.57
CA ALA A 350 9.15 1.59 1.76
C ALA A 350 9.18 2.98 2.40
N PHE A 351 8.12 3.76 2.23
CA PHE A 351 7.92 4.96 3.06
C PHE A 351 6.46 5.37 3.14
N GLN A 352 6.14 6.14 4.19
CA GLN A 352 4.83 6.77 4.39
C GLN A 352 5.02 8.22 4.85
N PHE A 353 4.05 9.08 4.51
CA PHE A 353 3.95 10.41 5.11
C PHE A 353 3.40 10.30 6.53
N ILE A 354 4.01 11.01 7.48
CA ILE A 354 3.50 11.03 8.86
C ILE A 354 2.17 11.80 8.91
N PRO A 355 1.07 11.19 9.40
CA PRO A 355 -0.22 11.86 9.51
C PRO A 355 -0.12 13.16 10.32
N GLY A 356 -0.91 14.17 9.92
CA GLY A 356 -0.91 15.47 10.58
C GLY A 356 0.29 16.38 10.26
N SER A 357 1.34 15.87 9.60
CA SER A 357 2.52 16.68 9.21
C SER A 357 2.32 17.53 7.94
N LYS A 358 1.17 17.37 7.27
CA LYS A 358 0.88 17.89 5.91
C LYS A 358 1.87 17.35 4.86
N ASP A 359 2.14 16.05 4.94
CA ASP A 359 3.07 15.33 4.06
C ASP A 359 4.50 15.90 4.03
N ARG A 360 4.90 16.69 5.04
CA ARG A 360 6.25 17.27 5.14
C ARG A 360 7.28 16.31 5.74
N VAL A 361 6.81 15.40 6.58
CA VAL A 361 7.66 14.48 7.32
C VAL A 361 7.38 13.07 6.84
N ILE A 362 8.45 12.33 6.53
CA ILE A 362 8.42 10.98 5.99
C ILE A 362 9.07 10.04 7.01
N VAL A 363 8.43 8.90 7.23
CA VAL A 363 9.07 7.71 7.81
C VAL A 363 9.41 6.75 6.68
N ALA A 364 10.65 6.28 6.61
CA ALA A 364 11.13 5.43 5.54
C ALA A 364 11.90 4.22 6.07
N LEU A 365 11.80 3.12 5.33
CA LEU A 365 12.59 1.91 5.52
C LEU A 365 13.71 1.83 4.49
N LYS A 366 14.85 1.29 4.90
CA LYS A 366 15.88 0.80 3.99
C LYS A 366 16.19 -0.65 4.30
N SER A 367 16.43 -1.47 3.29
CA SER A 367 16.96 -2.83 3.49
C SER A 367 18.38 -2.98 2.91
N GLU A 368 19.12 -3.91 3.50
CA GLU A 368 20.51 -4.24 3.18
C GLU A 368 20.63 -5.73 2.92
N GLU A 369 21.29 -6.06 1.80
CA GLU A 369 21.53 -7.42 1.34
C GLU A 369 23.00 -7.56 1.00
N GLU A 370 23.57 -8.74 1.30
CA GLU A 370 24.93 -9.09 0.92
C GLU A 370 24.93 -10.52 0.38
N ALA A 371 25.35 -10.69 -0.87
CA ALA A 371 25.35 -11.97 -1.59
C ALA A 371 23.98 -12.68 -1.59
N GLY A 372 22.91 -11.90 -1.80
CA GLY A 372 21.53 -12.36 -1.80
C GLY A 372 20.99 -12.79 -0.43
N ILE A 373 21.67 -12.44 0.66
CA ILE A 373 21.24 -12.73 2.03
C ILE A 373 20.81 -11.41 2.71
N PRO A 374 19.59 -11.34 3.26
CA PRO A 374 19.17 -10.23 4.10
C PRO A 374 20.12 -10.01 5.29
N VAL A 375 20.70 -8.81 5.39
CA VAL A 375 21.60 -8.43 6.49
C VAL A 375 20.80 -7.76 7.59
N ALA A 376 20.06 -6.71 7.24
CA ALA A 376 19.28 -5.90 8.16
C ALA A 376 18.28 -5.02 7.39
N SER A 377 17.33 -4.46 8.13
CA SER A 377 16.56 -3.31 7.69
C SER A 377 16.69 -2.17 8.70
N TYR A 378 16.46 -0.95 8.23
CA TYR A 378 16.63 0.28 8.98
C TYR A 378 15.40 1.16 8.83
N ILE A 379 15.05 1.90 9.88
CA ILE A 379 14.01 2.93 9.87
C ILE A 379 14.64 4.29 10.11
N THR A 380 14.18 5.30 9.39
CA THR A 380 14.59 6.71 9.54
C THR A 380 13.39 7.63 9.39
N VAL A 381 13.46 8.81 9.98
CA VAL A 381 12.43 9.85 9.87
C VAL A 381 13.08 11.16 9.51
N PHE A 382 12.53 11.86 8.53
CA PHE A 382 13.07 13.14 8.05
C PHE A 382 11.99 14.07 7.52
N ASN A 383 12.27 15.36 7.58
CA ASN A 383 11.49 16.39 6.91
C ASN A 383 12.10 16.64 5.53
N HIS A 384 11.34 16.36 4.47
CA HIS A 384 11.87 16.44 3.11
C HIS A 384 12.03 17.86 2.60
N GLU A 385 11.27 18.82 3.13
CA GLU A 385 11.34 20.23 2.73
C GLU A 385 12.61 20.89 3.27
N THR A 386 12.90 20.68 4.54
CA THR A 386 14.06 21.26 5.23
C THR A 386 15.32 20.40 5.14
N ASN A 387 15.20 19.16 4.68
CA ASN A 387 16.24 18.13 4.69
C ASN A 387 16.77 17.81 6.10
N HIS A 388 15.93 18.01 7.13
CA HIS A 388 16.28 17.74 8.52
C HIS A 388 15.98 16.28 8.88
N ILE A 389 16.93 15.59 9.48
CA ILE A 389 16.76 14.22 9.98
C ILE A 389 16.23 14.27 11.42
N LEU A 390 15.02 13.74 11.62
CA LEU A 390 14.37 13.65 12.94
C LEU A 390 14.81 12.38 13.69
N LEU A 391 15.11 11.32 12.94
CA LEU A 391 15.61 10.04 13.44
C LEU A 391 16.63 9.49 12.45
N ASP A 392 17.89 9.40 12.89
CA ASP A 392 18.94 8.68 12.15
C ASP A 392 18.55 7.21 11.94
N GLU A 393 19.15 6.57 10.94
CA GLU A 393 18.90 5.16 10.65
C GLU A 393 19.15 4.27 11.88
N ILE A 394 18.09 3.63 12.39
CA ILE A 394 18.17 2.61 13.44
C ILE A 394 17.74 1.25 12.87
N ALA A 395 18.42 0.18 13.28
CA ALA A 395 18.09 -1.16 12.83
C ALA A 395 16.72 -1.61 13.37
N LEU A 396 15.94 -2.29 12.52
CA LEU A 396 14.73 -3.00 12.93
C LEU A 396 15.10 -4.33 13.61
N PRO A 397 14.18 -4.95 14.35
CA PRO A 397 14.41 -6.26 14.96
C PRO A 397 14.69 -7.35 13.91
N GLY A 398 15.58 -8.28 14.26
CA GLY A 398 15.93 -9.41 13.40
C GLY A 398 16.85 -9.05 12.23
N LYS A 399 17.08 -10.05 11.37
CA LYS A 399 17.88 -9.95 10.13
C LYS A 399 16.98 -10.26 8.94
N PHE A 400 15.99 -9.39 8.73
CA PHE A 400 14.98 -9.53 7.69
C PHE A 400 14.98 -8.31 6.78
N LYS A 401 14.45 -8.46 5.57
CA LYS A 401 14.06 -7.33 4.72
C LYS A 401 12.65 -6.92 5.11
N TYR A 402 12.49 -5.73 5.67
CA TYR A 402 11.19 -5.11 5.82
C TYR A 402 10.95 -4.21 4.62
N GLU A 403 9.91 -4.52 3.86
CA GLU A 403 9.62 -3.91 2.56
C GLU A 403 8.27 -3.20 2.54
N GLY A 404 7.57 -3.14 3.67
CA GLY A 404 6.37 -2.31 3.80
C GLY A 404 6.26 -1.69 5.18
N ILE A 405 5.71 -0.49 5.24
CA ILE A 405 5.36 0.22 6.49
C ILE A 405 4.00 0.89 6.36
N ALA A 406 3.19 0.80 7.41
CA ALA A 406 1.88 1.46 7.48
C ALA A 406 1.54 1.95 8.89
N PHE A 407 0.67 2.95 8.97
CA PHE A 407 0.04 3.42 10.20
C PHE A 407 -1.26 2.63 10.44
N VAL A 408 -1.41 2.01 11.63
CA VAL A 408 -2.48 1.01 11.91
C VAL A 408 -3.16 1.13 13.26
#